data_AF-A0A117SR61-F1
#
_entry.id   AF-A0A117SR61-F1
#
_cell.length_a   1.000
_cell.length_b   1.000
_cell.length_c   1.000
_cell.angle_alpha   90.00
_cell.angle_beta   90.00
_cell.angle_gamma   90.00
#
_symmetry.space_group_name_H-M   'P 1'
#
loop_
_entity.id
_entity.type
_entity.pdbx_description
1 polymer ?
#
loop_
_entity_poly.entity_id
_entity_poly.type
_entity_poly.pdbx_seq_one_letter_code
_entity_poly.pdbx_strand_id
1 'polypeptide(L)'
;MVKYGGPPLSSFTRYYWRVKAWDSRGVEGDWSDIQWFETALLNPSEEWVAKWIGGGQLLRSTFKIDGEVLEARAYVTGLGYYELRINGERVGDRVLDPPWSEYDKTVYYSVYDVTNLVRNGGNAVGLILGRGRYSPVSPSRTQIPNLKYYDEPKAGAMIRIKLRNGSIVTITTDESWRCLDKGPIIYDDIYNGYRYDARLEPVGWDEPGFNDSNWAPCIVVKPPSARLRSTATVPGVKVKGTLKPREYYNPRPGVYVFDFGQNMTGWVRLRVRGLSGMEVKVRHSEVVNPDGSINVENIRGAEATDTYVLRGGGVEVLEPRFTYHGFRYAEITGYPGVPSIDDVEAVIVHSDLEPVGSLSCSDRMVNDIHRITWWSLRANILNGVVTDCPQRDERMGWLGDAWLSSDSAAYNFNMVKYYEKFIRDMVDSQKDDGSIPDVVPPYWNLYPADPAWGTALIYIPWLLYVHYGDVDILAEAYDAMKKWWNFLWSKAKDGLLYFSKYGEWVPPGRIHSIEYCPPEILSTWILHRDALTLAQIARVLGKGEDEGYFKGKAEEIREAFNRAFLTERGYYSRYTAPRWLN
;
A
#
# COMPACT_ATOMS: atom_id res chain seq x y z
N MET A 1 -2.08 17.72 -18.30
CA MET A 1 -1.77 16.43 -18.98
C MET A 1 -2.28 16.46 -20.41
N VAL A 2 -1.76 15.60 -21.29
CA VAL A 2 -2.24 15.45 -22.68
C VAL A 2 -2.67 14.01 -22.89
N LYS A 3 -3.92 13.79 -23.30
CA LYS A 3 -4.45 12.46 -23.58
C LYS A 3 -3.81 11.90 -24.84
N TYR A 4 -3.39 10.64 -24.80
CA TYR A 4 -2.87 9.96 -25.98
C TYR A 4 -3.97 9.87 -27.06
N GLY A 5 -3.72 10.49 -28.22
CA GLY A 5 -4.61 10.51 -29.37
C GLY A 5 -4.04 9.82 -30.61
N GLY A 6 -3.00 9.00 -30.44
CA GLY A 6 -2.39 8.23 -31.53
C GLY A 6 -3.16 6.94 -31.86
N PRO A 7 -2.61 6.09 -32.76
CA PRO A 7 -3.19 4.79 -33.09
C PRO A 7 -3.36 3.90 -31.85
N PRO A 8 -4.30 2.94 -31.85
CA PRO A 8 -4.46 2.00 -30.74
C PRO A 8 -3.14 1.34 -30.36
N LEU A 9 -2.86 1.33 -29.05
CA LEU A 9 -1.69 0.65 -28.52
C LEU A 9 -1.90 -0.87 -28.60
N SER A 10 -0.80 -1.62 -28.70
CA SER A 10 -0.76 -3.08 -28.72
C SER A 10 -0.08 -3.57 -27.46
N SER A 11 -0.44 -4.75 -26.96
CA SER A 11 0.21 -5.34 -25.78
C SER A 11 1.68 -5.66 -26.03
N PHE A 12 2.46 -5.71 -24.95
CA PHE A 12 3.88 -6.09 -24.99
C PHE A 12 4.73 -5.29 -25.98
N THR A 13 4.40 -4.01 -26.15
CA THR A 13 4.98 -3.17 -27.18
C THR A 13 5.63 -1.94 -26.57
N ARG A 14 6.89 -1.70 -26.93
CA ARG A 14 7.62 -0.48 -26.57
C ARG A 14 7.36 0.62 -27.58
N TYR A 15 6.96 1.78 -27.09
CA TYR A 15 6.72 2.99 -27.85
C TYR A 15 7.73 4.06 -27.45
N TYR A 16 8.18 4.84 -28.42
CA TYR A 16 9.09 5.96 -28.22
C TYR A 16 8.37 7.26 -28.56
N TRP A 17 8.62 8.30 -27.77
CA TRP A 17 8.00 9.59 -27.95
C TRP A 17 8.97 10.72 -27.58
N ARG A 18 8.70 11.90 -28.10
CA ARG A 18 9.35 13.16 -27.74
C ARG A 18 8.35 14.29 -27.90
N VAL A 19 8.56 15.39 -27.20
CA VAL A 19 7.69 16.56 -27.22
C VAL A 19 8.51 17.82 -27.49
N LYS A 20 7.93 18.79 -28.17
CA LYS A 20 8.41 20.17 -28.23
C LYS A 20 7.24 21.10 -27.97
N ALA A 21 7.52 22.31 -27.51
CA ALA A 21 6.51 23.31 -27.20
C ALA A 21 6.82 24.63 -27.89
N TRP A 22 5.79 25.46 -28.04
CA TRP A 22 5.91 26.84 -28.50
C TRP A 22 5.57 27.78 -27.34
N ASP A 23 6.28 28.89 -27.22
CA ASP A 23 5.96 29.94 -26.24
C ASP A 23 4.71 30.74 -26.66
N SER A 24 4.25 31.64 -25.80
CA SER A 24 3.07 32.48 -26.08
C SER A 24 3.25 33.46 -27.24
N ARG A 25 4.45 33.59 -27.81
CA ARG A 25 4.78 34.41 -29.00
C ARG A 25 4.92 33.55 -30.26
N GLY A 26 4.68 32.25 -30.17
CA GLY A 26 4.84 31.31 -31.28
C GLY A 26 6.30 30.95 -31.58
N VAL A 27 7.24 31.24 -30.66
CA VAL A 27 8.62 30.81 -30.81
C VAL A 27 8.71 29.33 -30.48
N GLU A 28 9.23 28.56 -31.42
CA GLU A 28 9.44 27.12 -31.27
C GLU A 28 10.61 26.82 -30.34
N GLY A 29 10.41 25.91 -29.38
CA GLY A 29 11.47 25.34 -28.56
C GLY A 29 12.05 24.05 -29.14
N ASP A 30 13.14 23.59 -28.53
CA ASP A 30 13.80 22.34 -28.93
C ASP A 30 12.94 21.10 -28.61
N TRP A 31 13.25 20.00 -29.29
CA TRP A 31 12.72 18.69 -28.92
C TRP A 31 13.27 18.23 -27.59
N SER A 32 12.42 17.61 -26.77
CA SER A 32 12.86 16.80 -25.64
C SER A 32 13.73 15.64 -26.10
N ASP A 33 14.48 15.07 -25.16
CA ASP A 33 15.06 13.74 -25.32
C ASP A 33 13.97 12.72 -25.68
N ILE A 34 14.37 11.66 -26.40
CA ILE A 34 13.49 10.54 -26.68
C ILE A 34 13.22 9.81 -25.37
N GLN A 35 11.95 9.75 -25.01
CA GLN A 35 11.43 8.95 -23.91
C GLN A 35 10.69 7.74 -24.45
N TRP A 36 10.41 6.76 -23.59
CA TRP A 36 9.67 5.56 -23.98
C TRP A 36 8.69 5.12 -22.89
N PHE A 37 7.66 4.39 -23.31
CA PHE A 37 6.81 3.61 -22.44
C PHE A 37 6.54 2.25 -23.07
N GLU A 38 6.18 1.27 -22.27
CA GLU A 38 5.91 -0.08 -22.72
C GLU A 38 4.57 -0.54 -22.16
N THR A 39 3.76 -1.13 -23.02
CA THR A 39 2.45 -1.68 -22.65
C THR A 39 2.59 -3.09 -22.10
N ALA A 40 1.86 -3.37 -21.03
CA ALA A 40 1.69 -4.72 -20.50
C ALA A 40 0.57 -5.45 -21.26
N LEU A 41 -0.23 -6.25 -20.56
CA LEU A 41 -1.44 -6.87 -21.12
C LEU A 41 -2.55 -5.80 -21.20
N LEU A 42 -3.05 -5.51 -22.40
CA LEU A 42 -4.19 -4.61 -22.61
C LEU A 42 -5.52 -5.35 -22.46
N ASN A 43 -5.55 -6.66 -22.72
CA ASN A 43 -6.67 -7.54 -22.47
C ASN A 43 -6.24 -8.75 -21.60
N PRO A 44 -6.04 -8.54 -20.28
CA PRO A 44 -5.53 -9.60 -19.41
C PRO A 44 -6.37 -10.88 -19.38
N SER A 45 -7.68 -10.81 -19.61
CA SER A 45 -8.54 -12.00 -19.66
C SER A 45 -8.25 -12.95 -20.83
N GLU A 46 -7.68 -12.43 -21.92
CA GLU A 46 -7.34 -13.21 -23.11
C GLU A 46 -5.83 -13.47 -23.21
N GLU A 47 -5.02 -12.54 -22.72
CA GLU A 47 -3.57 -12.54 -22.92
C GLU A 47 -2.80 -13.19 -21.76
N TRP A 48 -3.42 -13.34 -20.59
CA TRP A 48 -2.80 -14.04 -19.46
C TRP A 48 -2.92 -15.55 -19.65
N VAL A 49 -1.81 -16.18 -20.02
CA VAL A 49 -1.76 -17.62 -20.34
C VAL A 49 -1.21 -18.49 -19.21
N ALA A 50 -0.74 -17.89 -18.11
CA ALA A 50 -0.19 -18.63 -16.99
C ALA A 50 -1.29 -19.25 -16.12
N LYS A 51 -1.10 -20.49 -15.69
CA LYS A 51 -1.96 -21.13 -14.69
C LYS A 51 -1.62 -20.60 -13.31
N TRP A 52 -2.62 -20.56 -12.44
CA TRP A 52 -2.42 -20.21 -11.04
C TRP A 52 -1.98 -21.45 -10.28
N ILE A 53 -0.92 -21.32 -9.50
CA ILE A 53 -0.36 -22.41 -8.71
C ILE A 53 -0.18 -22.01 -7.25
N GLY A 54 -0.27 -22.98 -6.35
CA GLY A 54 -0.05 -22.82 -4.91
C GLY A 54 0.34 -24.15 -4.27
N GLY A 55 0.11 -24.27 -2.97
CA GLY A 55 0.39 -25.49 -2.20
C GLY A 55 1.82 -25.59 -1.67
N GLY A 56 2.57 -24.50 -1.65
CA GLY A 56 3.84 -24.42 -0.93
C GLY A 56 4.41 -23.01 -0.85
N GLN A 57 5.46 -22.85 -0.05
CA GLN A 57 6.12 -21.58 0.23
C GLN A 57 7.14 -21.19 -0.83
N LEU A 58 7.96 -22.16 -1.26
CA LEU A 58 8.94 -21.98 -2.33
C LEU A 58 8.45 -22.75 -3.56
N LEU A 59 8.32 -22.06 -4.69
CA LEU A 59 7.87 -22.63 -5.95
C LEU A 59 8.98 -22.44 -6.98
N ARG A 60 9.38 -23.50 -7.67
CA ARG A 60 10.44 -23.41 -8.68
C ARG A 60 10.10 -24.16 -9.96
N SER A 61 10.74 -23.73 -11.04
CA SER A 61 10.84 -24.49 -12.27
C SER A 61 12.16 -24.18 -12.98
N THR A 62 12.57 -25.07 -13.87
CA THR A 62 13.73 -24.88 -14.74
C THR A 62 13.30 -24.82 -16.20
N PHE A 63 13.98 -24.01 -16.99
CA PHE A 63 13.72 -23.90 -18.43
C PHE A 63 15.02 -23.74 -19.20
N LYS A 64 14.98 -24.03 -20.50
CA LYS A 64 16.12 -23.89 -21.40
C LYS A 64 15.82 -22.85 -22.46
N ILE A 65 16.76 -21.96 -22.69
CA ILE A 65 16.75 -21.03 -23.83
C ILE A 65 17.82 -21.48 -24.82
N ASP A 66 17.46 -21.50 -26.10
CA ASP A 66 18.36 -21.80 -27.20
C ASP A 66 18.43 -20.58 -28.12
N GLY A 67 19.48 -19.79 -27.94
CA GLY A 67 19.71 -18.56 -28.69
C GLY A 67 19.98 -17.35 -27.79
N GLU A 68 20.34 -16.25 -28.45
CA GLU A 68 20.63 -14.99 -27.76
C GLU A 68 19.34 -14.25 -27.41
N VAL A 69 19.19 -13.91 -26.12
CA VAL A 69 18.06 -13.12 -25.61
C VAL A 69 18.22 -11.67 -26.07
N LEU A 70 17.20 -11.16 -26.75
CA LEU A 70 17.10 -9.75 -27.12
C LEU A 70 16.38 -8.95 -26.02
N GLU A 71 15.31 -9.51 -25.47
CA GLU A 71 14.47 -8.89 -24.45
C GLU A 71 13.78 -9.96 -23.62
N ALA A 72 13.66 -9.76 -22.32
CA ALA A 72 12.78 -10.57 -21.47
C ALA A 72 11.98 -9.72 -20.48
N ARG A 73 10.69 -10.05 -20.33
CA ARG A 73 9.77 -9.44 -19.36
C ARG A 73 9.09 -10.50 -18.52
N ALA A 74 9.14 -10.34 -17.20
CA ALA A 74 8.36 -11.15 -16.26
C ALA A 74 7.10 -10.39 -15.85
N TYR A 75 5.94 -11.04 -15.99
CA TYR A 75 4.64 -10.58 -15.53
C TYR A 75 4.24 -11.50 -14.38
N VAL A 76 4.11 -10.97 -13.17
CA VAL A 76 4.04 -11.81 -11.97
C VAL A 76 3.13 -11.20 -10.91
N THR A 77 2.43 -12.08 -10.21
CA THR A 77 1.65 -11.74 -9.02
C THR A 77 1.61 -12.91 -8.06
N GLY A 78 1.57 -12.63 -6.77
CA GLY A 78 1.26 -13.58 -5.71
C GLY A 78 0.18 -12.98 -4.82
N LEU A 79 -0.91 -13.71 -4.61
CA LEU A 79 -1.99 -13.29 -3.73
C LEU A 79 -1.54 -13.46 -2.28
N GLY A 80 -1.43 -12.33 -1.58
CA GLY A 80 -0.66 -12.18 -0.36
C GLY A 80 0.53 -11.29 -0.69
N TYR A 81 1.73 -11.87 -0.66
CA TYR A 81 2.95 -11.27 -1.21
C TYR A 81 3.74 -12.30 -2.02
N TYR A 82 4.66 -11.82 -2.85
CA TYR A 82 5.67 -12.67 -3.47
C TYR A 82 7.05 -12.01 -3.52
N GLU A 83 8.07 -12.85 -3.67
CA GLU A 83 9.37 -12.48 -4.22
C GLU A 83 9.69 -13.37 -5.42
N LEU A 84 10.04 -12.76 -6.56
CA LEU A 84 10.47 -13.46 -7.76
C LEU A 84 12.00 -13.55 -7.80
N ARG A 85 12.53 -14.72 -8.17
CA ARG A 85 13.96 -14.97 -8.33
C ARG A 85 14.23 -15.67 -9.66
N ILE A 86 15.33 -15.32 -10.31
CA ILE A 86 15.79 -15.94 -11.56
C ILE A 86 17.30 -16.17 -11.44
N ASN A 87 17.74 -17.42 -11.60
CA ASN A 87 19.15 -17.81 -11.57
C ASN A 87 19.91 -17.33 -10.32
N GLY A 88 19.33 -17.51 -9.14
CA GLY A 88 19.94 -17.09 -7.88
C GLY A 88 19.73 -15.61 -7.54
N GLU A 89 19.26 -14.78 -8.47
CA GLU A 89 19.12 -13.34 -8.30
C GLU A 89 17.67 -12.93 -8.02
N ARG A 90 17.49 -11.98 -7.10
CA ARG A 90 16.19 -11.37 -6.83
C ARG A 90 15.77 -10.46 -7.99
N VAL A 91 14.53 -10.57 -8.44
CA VAL A 91 13.98 -9.73 -9.51
C VAL A 91 13.39 -8.44 -8.94
N GLY A 92 13.90 -7.30 -9.42
CA GLY A 92 13.41 -5.98 -9.06
C GLY A 92 13.78 -5.53 -7.64
N ASP A 93 13.34 -4.32 -7.28
CA ASP A 93 13.63 -3.62 -6.03
C ASP A 93 12.39 -3.43 -5.13
N ARG A 94 11.23 -3.88 -5.59
CA ARG A 94 9.96 -3.81 -4.83
C ARG A 94 9.94 -4.84 -3.72
N VAL A 95 9.38 -4.49 -2.57
CA VAL A 95 9.13 -5.39 -1.43
C VAL A 95 7.64 -5.34 -1.10
N LEU A 96 7.10 -6.33 -0.39
CA LEU A 96 5.67 -6.37 -0.03
C LEU A 96 4.75 -6.20 -1.26
N ASP A 97 5.11 -6.82 -2.39
CA ASP A 97 4.37 -6.73 -3.65
C ASP A 97 3.49 -7.98 -3.83
N PRO A 98 2.28 -7.89 -4.42
CA PRO A 98 1.61 -6.70 -4.99
C PRO A 98 0.98 -5.77 -3.94
N PRO A 99 0.58 -4.53 -4.33
CA PRO A 99 -0.20 -3.65 -3.46
C PRO A 99 -1.53 -4.31 -3.07
N TRP A 100 -2.04 -3.92 -1.90
CA TRP A 100 -3.30 -4.41 -1.35
C TRP A 100 -4.49 -4.01 -2.22
N SER A 101 -5.50 -4.86 -2.31
CA SER A 101 -6.75 -4.58 -3.03
C SER A 101 -7.90 -5.39 -2.46
N GLU A 102 -9.13 -5.13 -2.91
CA GLU A 102 -10.22 -6.08 -2.76
C GLU A 102 -9.98 -7.23 -3.75
N TYR A 103 -9.33 -8.30 -3.29
CA TYR A 103 -8.83 -9.39 -4.13
C TYR A 103 -9.93 -10.17 -4.87
N ASP A 104 -11.20 -10.03 -4.49
CA ASP A 104 -12.35 -10.59 -5.23
C ASP A 104 -12.71 -9.76 -6.48
N LYS A 105 -12.26 -8.50 -6.55
CA LYS A 105 -12.60 -7.52 -7.59
C LYS A 105 -11.41 -7.20 -8.50
N THR A 106 -10.25 -6.95 -7.91
CA THR A 106 -9.03 -6.59 -8.65
C THR A 106 -7.80 -7.27 -8.04
N VAL A 107 -6.96 -7.84 -8.90
CA VAL A 107 -5.66 -8.41 -8.56
C VAL A 107 -4.59 -7.67 -9.35
N TYR A 108 -3.61 -7.14 -8.64
CA TYR A 108 -2.51 -6.42 -9.25
C TYR A 108 -1.36 -7.38 -9.63
N TYR A 109 -0.76 -7.17 -10.81
CA TYR A 109 0.45 -7.87 -11.24
C TYR A 109 1.54 -6.87 -11.62
N SER A 110 2.79 -7.23 -11.35
CA SER A 110 3.96 -6.42 -11.66
C SER A 110 4.66 -6.91 -12.91
N VAL A 111 5.34 -5.97 -13.58
CA VAL A 111 6.12 -6.22 -14.79
C VAL A 111 7.57 -5.84 -14.52
N TYR A 112 8.49 -6.75 -14.77
CA TYR A 112 9.93 -6.54 -14.60
C TYR A 112 10.69 -6.79 -15.89
N ASP A 113 11.70 -5.97 -16.15
CA ASP A 113 12.74 -6.30 -17.12
C ASP A 113 13.69 -7.33 -16.51
N VAL A 114 13.70 -8.52 -17.10
CA VAL A 114 14.55 -9.65 -16.68
C VAL A 114 15.54 -10.05 -17.78
N THR A 115 15.75 -9.19 -18.78
CA THR A 115 16.60 -9.46 -19.95
C THR A 115 17.99 -9.94 -19.53
N ASN A 116 18.60 -9.28 -18.55
CA ASN A 116 19.96 -9.59 -18.09
C ASN A 116 20.03 -10.76 -17.09
N LEU A 117 18.89 -11.28 -16.64
CA LEU A 117 18.83 -12.42 -15.71
C LEU A 117 18.66 -13.74 -16.45
N VAL A 118 18.08 -13.72 -17.66
CA VAL A 118 17.91 -14.90 -18.51
C VAL A 118 19.16 -15.10 -19.37
N ARG A 119 19.67 -16.33 -19.42
CA ARG A 119 20.85 -16.71 -20.19
C ARG A 119 20.56 -17.78 -21.23
N ASN A 120 21.42 -17.88 -22.24
CA ASN A 120 21.42 -19.04 -23.12
C ASN A 120 21.74 -20.32 -22.33
N GLY A 121 21.06 -21.44 -22.64
CA GLY A 121 21.16 -22.69 -21.90
C GLY A 121 20.19 -22.79 -20.72
N GLY A 122 20.63 -23.43 -19.64
CA GLY A 122 19.79 -23.74 -18.48
C GLY A 122 19.56 -22.55 -17.55
N ASN A 123 18.28 -22.33 -17.20
CA ASN A 123 17.80 -21.29 -16.29
C ASN A 123 16.89 -21.89 -15.23
N ALA A 124 16.78 -21.21 -14.09
CA ALA A 124 15.77 -21.47 -13.07
C ALA A 124 15.00 -20.19 -12.75
N VAL A 125 13.73 -20.38 -12.39
CA VAL A 125 12.85 -19.36 -11.85
C VAL A 125 12.26 -19.86 -10.54
N GLY A 126 12.19 -18.96 -9.55
CA GLY A 126 11.66 -19.23 -8.24
C GLY A 126 10.67 -18.16 -7.78
N LEU A 127 9.65 -18.56 -7.03
CA LEU A 127 8.75 -17.68 -6.30
C LEU A 127 8.75 -18.07 -4.82
N ILE A 128 8.76 -17.05 -3.96
CA ILE A 128 8.54 -17.19 -2.52
C ILE A 128 7.21 -16.52 -2.22
N LEU A 129 6.27 -17.22 -1.58
CA LEU A 129 4.96 -16.66 -1.23
C LEU A 129 4.89 -16.23 0.23
N GLY A 130 4.27 -15.08 0.46
CA GLY A 130 3.89 -14.56 1.78
C GLY A 130 2.39 -14.41 1.90
N ARG A 131 1.88 -14.38 3.14
CA ARG A 131 0.44 -14.40 3.43
C ARG A 131 -0.23 -13.04 3.24
N GLY A 132 0.44 -11.97 3.66
CA GLY A 132 -0.04 -10.58 3.51
C GLY A 132 -1.49 -10.37 4.00
N ARG A 133 -2.23 -9.49 3.32
CA ARG A 133 -3.67 -9.27 3.58
C ARG A 133 -4.59 -10.34 2.98
N TYR A 134 -4.07 -11.20 2.11
CA TYR A 134 -4.86 -12.20 1.40
C TYR A 134 -5.19 -13.40 2.29
N SER A 135 -4.20 -13.86 3.06
CA SER A 135 -4.30 -15.05 3.89
C SER A 135 -3.87 -14.78 5.35
N PRO A 136 -4.38 -13.72 6.00
CA PRO A 136 -3.87 -13.31 7.29
C PRO A 136 -4.02 -14.42 8.33
N VAL A 137 -3.04 -14.57 9.22
CA VAL A 137 -3.18 -15.49 10.35
C VAL A 137 -3.93 -14.74 11.44
N SER A 138 -5.09 -15.26 11.86
CA SER A 138 -5.88 -14.62 12.91
C SER A 138 -5.00 -14.35 14.14
N PRO A 139 -4.80 -13.08 14.54
CA PRO A 139 -4.06 -12.79 15.75
C PRO A 139 -4.85 -13.36 16.92
N SER A 140 -4.23 -14.23 17.72
CA SER A 140 -4.89 -14.87 18.87
C SER A 140 -5.47 -13.87 19.89
N ARG A 141 -5.12 -12.58 19.77
CA ARG A 141 -5.46 -11.49 20.68
C ARG A 141 -6.13 -10.27 20.04
N THR A 142 -6.40 -10.25 18.73
CA THR A 142 -7.15 -9.12 18.15
C THR A 142 -8.58 -9.13 18.67
N GLN A 143 -9.00 -8.02 19.28
CA GLN A 143 -10.40 -7.80 19.70
C GLN A 143 -11.35 -7.57 18.51
N ILE A 144 -10.89 -7.68 17.26
CA ILE A 144 -11.60 -7.23 16.07
C ILE A 144 -12.17 -8.45 15.33
N PRO A 145 -13.48 -8.72 15.42
CA PRO A 145 -14.08 -9.84 14.73
C PRO A 145 -14.03 -9.58 13.22
N ASN A 146 -13.72 -10.63 12.44
CA ASN A 146 -13.91 -10.69 10.98
C ASN A 146 -12.87 -9.99 10.10
N LEU A 147 -11.56 -10.10 10.42
CA LEU A 147 -10.54 -9.83 9.39
C LEU A 147 -10.77 -10.77 8.21
N LYS A 148 -10.98 -10.21 7.02
CA LYS A 148 -11.30 -10.98 5.81
C LYS A 148 -10.15 -11.93 5.45
N TYR A 149 -10.46 -13.22 5.37
CA TYR A 149 -9.61 -14.25 4.81
C TYR A 149 -10.13 -14.60 3.41
N TYR A 150 -9.24 -14.67 2.43
CA TYR A 150 -9.61 -15.00 1.05
C TYR A 150 -9.33 -16.47 0.73
N ASP A 151 -8.07 -16.87 0.77
CA ASP A 151 -7.60 -18.23 0.49
C ASP A 151 -6.13 -18.40 0.92
N GLU A 152 -5.56 -19.58 0.73
CA GLU A 152 -4.11 -19.80 0.87
C GLU A 152 -3.33 -19.11 -0.27
N PRO A 153 -2.08 -18.65 -0.02
CA PRO A 153 -1.28 -17.96 -1.02
C PRO A 153 -1.13 -18.75 -2.31
N LYS A 154 -1.27 -18.04 -3.43
CA LYS A 154 -1.16 -18.58 -4.78
C LYS A 154 -0.54 -17.55 -5.71
N ALA A 155 0.11 -17.99 -6.77
CA ALA A 155 0.77 -17.10 -7.71
C ALA A 155 0.50 -17.48 -9.15
N GLY A 156 0.68 -16.49 -10.02
CA GLY A 156 0.76 -16.68 -11.46
C GLY A 156 1.93 -15.87 -11.99
N ALA A 157 2.72 -16.47 -12.87
CA ALA A 157 3.79 -15.78 -13.57
C ALA A 157 3.89 -16.23 -15.02
N MET A 158 4.15 -15.27 -15.92
CA MET A 158 4.61 -15.55 -17.26
C MET A 158 5.85 -14.72 -17.58
N ILE A 159 6.84 -15.32 -18.22
CA ILE A 159 8.07 -14.66 -18.68
C ILE A 159 8.10 -14.74 -20.19
N ARG A 160 7.95 -13.60 -20.87
CA ARG A 160 8.06 -13.51 -22.33
C ARG A 160 9.48 -13.14 -22.70
N ILE A 161 10.11 -13.97 -23.53
CA ILE A 161 11.52 -13.87 -23.91
C ILE A 161 11.58 -13.79 -25.43
N LYS A 162 11.98 -12.63 -25.95
CA LYS A 162 12.23 -12.41 -27.37
C LYS A 162 13.70 -12.72 -27.66
N LEU A 163 13.95 -13.59 -28.62
CA LEU A 163 15.30 -13.93 -29.08
C LEU A 163 15.70 -13.04 -30.27
N ARG A 164 17.00 -12.92 -30.54
CA ARG A 164 17.51 -12.14 -31.68
C ARG A 164 17.03 -12.62 -33.05
N ASN A 165 16.71 -13.91 -33.18
CA ASN A 165 16.13 -14.46 -34.40
C ASN A 165 14.65 -14.07 -34.62
N GLY A 166 14.05 -13.31 -33.70
CA GLY A 166 12.66 -12.84 -33.74
C GLY A 166 11.64 -13.76 -33.07
N SER A 167 12.02 -14.97 -32.68
CA SER A 167 11.12 -15.89 -31.97
C SER A 167 10.83 -15.42 -30.54
N ILE A 168 9.65 -15.79 -30.03
CA ILE A 168 9.22 -15.49 -28.67
C ILE A 168 8.97 -16.80 -27.93
N VAL A 169 9.65 -16.98 -26.81
CA VAL A 169 9.45 -18.08 -25.87
C VAL A 169 8.70 -17.53 -24.65
N THR A 170 7.65 -18.23 -24.22
CA THR A 170 6.89 -17.85 -23.02
C THR A 170 6.97 -18.97 -22.00
N ILE A 171 7.53 -18.67 -20.83
CA ILE A 171 7.60 -19.59 -19.68
C ILE A 171 6.48 -19.22 -18.73
N THR A 172 5.70 -20.19 -18.25
CA THR A 172 4.52 -19.95 -17.40
C THR A 172 4.56 -20.76 -16.12
N THR A 173 3.86 -20.30 -15.10
CA THR A 173 3.40 -21.15 -14.00
C THR A 173 2.39 -22.18 -14.51
N ASP A 174 2.64 -23.45 -14.20
CA ASP A 174 1.84 -24.61 -14.65
C ASP A 174 2.14 -25.87 -13.79
N GLU A 175 1.64 -27.04 -14.20
CA GLU A 175 1.81 -28.32 -13.51
C GLU A 175 3.27 -28.81 -13.41
N SER A 176 4.19 -28.27 -14.21
CA SER A 176 5.59 -28.69 -14.20
C SER A 176 6.37 -28.18 -12.98
N TRP A 177 5.82 -27.17 -12.29
CA TRP A 177 6.45 -26.52 -11.16
C TRP A 177 6.52 -27.45 -9.94
N ARG A 178 7.60 -27.30 -9.17
CA ARG A 178 7.85 -28.00 -7.92
C ARG A 178 7.73 -27.04 -6.75
N CYS A 179 7.14 -27.52 -5.67
CA CYS A 179 6.80 -26.76 -4.48
C CYS A 179 7.43 -27.42 -3.25
N LEU A 180 8.08 -26.60 -2.42
CA LEU A 180 8.41 -26.95 -1.04
C LEU A 180 7.30 -26.39 -0.16
N ASP A 181 6.50 -27.29 0.42
CA ASP A 181 5.39 -26.93 1.32
C ASP A 181 5.90 -26.11 2.52
N LYS A 182 6.84 -26.70 3.29
CA LYS A 182 7.44 -26.07 4.47
C LYS A 182 8.85 -25.60 4.16
N GLY A 183 9.01 -24.31 3.97
CA GLY A 183 10.31 -23.67 3.76
C GLY A 183 10.86 -23.00 5.03
N PRO A 184 11.88 -22.13 4.88
CA PRO A 184 12.53 -21.48 6.01
C PRO A 184 11.68 -20.40 6.68
N ILE A 185 10.60 -19.92 6.05
CA ILE A 185 9.66 -18.99 6.69
C ILE A 185 8.67 -19.84 7.51
N ILE A 186 8.87 -19.93 8.82
CA ILE A 186 7.97 -20.68 9.69
C ILE A 186 6.64 -19.95 9.86
N TYR A 187 6.69 -18.62 9.88
CA TYR A 187 5.55 -17.75 10.09
C TYR A 187 5.81 -16.37 9.47
N ASP A 188 4.80 -15.81 8.82
CA ASP A 188 4.77 -14.40 8.44
C ASP A 188 3.37 -13.84 8.65
N ASP A 189 3.33 -12.66 9.27
CA ASP A 189 2.11 -11.89 9.45
C ASP A 189 2.46 -10.40 9.53
N ILE A 190 1.61 -9.56 8.92
CA ILE A 190 1.86 -8.13 8.86
C ILE A 190 1.84 -7.46 10.25
N TYR A 191 1.15 -8.03 11.24
CA TYR A 191 1.05 -7.47 12.59
C TYR A 191 2.01 -8.13 13.57
N ASN A 192 2.04 -9.47 13.56
CA ASN A 192 2.76 -10.21 14.60
C ASN A 192 4.26 -10.36 14.29
N GLY A 193 4.63 -10.22 13.02
CA GLY A 193 6.02 -10.25 12.56
C GLY A 193 6.37 -11.51 11.81
N TYR A 194 7.60 -11.98 11.99
CA TYR A 194 8.21 -12.96 11.10
C TYR A 194 9.01 -13.99 11.88
N ARG A 195 8.82 -15.28 11.60
CA ARG A 195 9.68 -16.35 12.12
C ARG A 195 10.38 -17.06 10.99
N TYR A 196 11.70 -17.10 11.04
CA TYR A 196 12.54 -17.70 10.02
C TYR A 196 13.54 -18.67 10.61
N ASP A 197 13.63 -19.88 10.04
CA ASP A 197 14.64 -20.87 10.38
C ASP A 197 15.62 -21.05 9.23
N ALA A 198 16.79 -20.44 9.36
CA ALA A 198 17.83 -20.42 8.34
C ALA A 198 18.40 -21.83 8.05
N ARG A 199 18.21 -22.79 8.96
CA ARG A 199 18.65 -24.18 8.77
C ARG A 199 17.79 -24.93 7.74
N LEU A 200 16.58 -24.44 7.48
CA LEU A 200 15.64 -25.05 6.55
C LEU A 200 15.74 -24.46 5.13
N GLU A 201 16.56 -23.44 4.91
CA GLU A 201 16.70 -22.82 3.60
C GLU A 201 17.47 -23.74 2.65
N PRO A 202 16.86 -24.22 1.55
CA PRO A 202 17.56 -25.05 0.61
C PRO A 202 18.50 -24.17 -0.24
N VAL A 203 19.80 -24.25 0.01
CA VAL A 203 20.80 -23.41 -0.67
C VAL A 203 20.79 -23.68 -2.18
N GLY A 204 20.72 -22.60 -2.97
CA GLY A 204 20.72 -22.66 -4.44
C GLY A 204 19.43 -23.17 -5.07
N TRP A 205 18.31 -23.24 -4.33
CA TRP A 205 17.03 -23.75 -4.85
C TRP A 205 16.53 -23.03 -6.11
N ASP A 206 16.88 -21.77 -6.27
CA ASP A 206 16.54 -20.91 -7.40
C ASP A 206 17.63 -20.88 -8.49
N GLU A 207 18.57 -21.83 -8.46
CA GLU A 207 19.56 -22.08 -9.50
C GLU A 207 19.19 -23.30 -10.37
N PRO A 208 19.61 -23.33 -11.66
CA PRO A 208 19.24 -24.42 -12.58
C PRO A 208 19.82 -25.78 -12.21
N GLY A 209 20.90 -25.84 -11.44
CA GLY A 209 21.55 -27.10 -11.04
C GLY A 209 20.94 -27.78 -9.80
N PHE A 210 19.96 -27.17 -9.16
CA PHE A 210 19.41 -27.69 -7.91
C PHE A 210 18.54 -28.94 -8.12
N ASN A 211 18.74 -29.93 -7.26
CA ASN A 211 17.97 -31.17 -7.25
C ASN A 211 16.68 -31.01 -6.42
N ASP A 212 15.55 -30.89 -7.11
CA ASP A 212 14.22 -30.78 -6.51
C ASP A 212 13.42 -32.10 -6.57
N SER A 213 14.08 -33.24 -6.74
CA SER A 213 13.39 -34.55 -6.83
C SER A 213 12.52 -34.86 -5.61
N ASN A 214 12.85 -34.28 -4.45
CA ASN A 214 12.13 -34.45 -3.19
C ASN A 214 11.04 -33.39 -2.97
N TRP A 215 10.87 -32.44 -3.89
CA TRP A 215 9.81 -31.44 -3.82
C TRP A 215 8.54 -31.99 -4.48
N ALA A 216 7.40 -31.68 -3.88
CA ALA A 216 6.11 -32.06 -4.42
C ALA A 216 5.82 -31.26 -5.70
N PRO A 217 5.01 -31.77 -6.64
CA PRO A 217 4.42 -30.93 -7.68
C PRO A 217 3.58 -29.81 -7.05
N CYS A 218 3.64 -28.62 -7.63
CA CYS A 218 2.75 -27.54 -7.23
C CYS A 218 1.29 -27.87 -7.59
N ILE A 219 0.35 -27.32 -6.82
CA ILE A 219 -1.08 -27.52 -7.05
C ILE A 219 -1.57 -26.44 -8.01
N VAL A 220 -2.11 -26.83 -9.16
CA VAL A 220 -2.86 -25.90 -10.01
C VAL A 220 -4.19 -25.56 -9.35
N VAL A 221 -4.42 -24.27 -9.14
CA VAL A 221 -5.61 -23.75 -8.45
C VAL A 221 -6.45 -22.92 -9.40
N LYS A 222 -7.71 -22.67 -9.01
CA LYS A 222 -8.62 -21.83 -9.78
C LYS A 222 -8.05 -20.39 -9.86
N PRO A 223 -8.07 -19.75 -11.04
CA PRO A 223 -7.73 -18.34 -11.15
C PRO A 223 -8.68 -17.48 -10.31
N PRO A 224 -8.23 -16.32 -9.79
CA PRO A 224 -9.12 -15.37 -9.16
C PRO A 224 -10.17 -14.90 -10.18
N SER A 225 -11.41 -14.69 -9.74
CA SER A 225 -12.47 -14.07 -10.57
C SER A 225 -12.26 -12.57 -10.77
N ALA A 226 -11.29 -12.00 -10.06
CA ALA A 226 -10.93 -10.59 -10.11
C ALA A 226 -10.29 -10.18 -11.44
N ARG A 227 -10.42 -8.89 -11.75
CA ARG A 227 -9.76 -8.26 -12.90
C ARG A 227 -8.26 -8.18 -12.63
N LEU A 228 -7.45 -8.61 -13.59
CA LEU A 228 -6.00 -8.40 -13.52
C LEU A 228 -5.66 -6.97 -13.98
N ARG A 229 -4.86 -6.26 -13.18
CA ARG A 229 -4.43 -4.90 -13.48
C ARG A 229 -2.92 -4.76 -13.27
N SER A 230 -2.24 -4.11 -14.21
CA SER A 230 -0.80 -3.86 -14.09
C SER A 230 -0.50 -2.84 -12.99
N THR A 231 0.57 -3.06 -12.22
CA THR A 231 1.15 -2.08 -11.31
C THR A 231 2.13 -1.12 -12.00
N ALA A 232 2.22 -1.13 -13.34
CA ALA A 232 3.15 -0.27 -14.08
C ALA A 232 3.02 1.22 -13.73
N THR A 233 1.81 1.67 -13.43
CA THR A 233 1.57 3.04 -12.95
C THR A 233 1.49 3.15 -11.44
N VAL A 234 1.42 2.08 -10.66
CA VAL A 234 1.28 2.15 -9.20
C VAL A 234 2.66 2.26 -8.54
N PRO A 235 2.92 3.26 -7.67
CA PRO A 235 4.15 3.33 -6.90
C PRO A 235 4.30 2.10 -5.99
N GLY A 236 5.26 1.24 -6.30
CA GLY A 236 5.55 0.04 -5.51
C GLY A 236 6.17 0.39 -4.16
N VAL A 237 6.04 -0.50 -3.18
CA VAL A 237 6.76 -0.39 -1.90
C VAL A 237 8.21 -0.80 -2.10
N LYS A 238 9.14 -0.01 -1.57
CA LYS A 238 10.58 -0.23 -1.73
C LYS A 238 11.33 0.03 -0.43
N VAL A 239 12.55 -0.48 -0.35
CA VAL A 239 13.54 0.01 0.62
C VAL A 239 14.00 1.39 0.17
N LYS A 240 13.79 2.41 1.01
CA LYS A 240 14.04 3.82 0.71
C LYS A 240 15.27 4.40 1.42
N GLY A 241 15.94 3.58 2.21
CA GLY A 241 17.19 3.91 2.89
C GLY A 241 17.38 3.06 4.14
N THR A 242 18.49 3.28 4.85
CA THR A 242 18.72 2.70 6.17
C THR A 242 19.09 3.79 7.18
N LEU A 243 18.81 3.53 8.46
CA LEU A 243 19.24 4.36 9.58
C LEU A 243 20.07 3.52 10.54
N LYS A 244 21.26 4.01 10.88
CA LYS A 244 22.03 3.47 11.99
C LYS A 244 21.38 3.91 13.31
N PRO A 245 21.43 3.08 14.37
CA PRO A 245 21.08 3.52 15.71
C PRO A 245 21.92 4.73 16.10
N ARG A 246 21.31 5.69 16.80
CA ARG A 246 22.02 6.81 17.42
C ARG A 246 22.74 6.36 18.68
N GLU A 247 22.10 5.47 19.43
CA GLU A 247 22.61 4.88 20.65
C GLU A 247 21.94 3.53 20.91
N TYR A 248 22.50 2.77 21.84
CA TYR A 248 21.88 1.58 22.38
C TYR A 248 22.27 1.39 23.84
N TYR A 249 21.42 0.70 24.59
CA TYR A 249 21.64 0.45 26.01
C TYR A 249 21.07 -0.92 26.42
N ASN A 250 21.44 -1.36 27.62
CA ASN A 250 21.13 -2.70 28.12
C ASN A 250 20.27 -2.58 29.39
N PRO A 251 18.93 -2.41 29.29
CA PRO A 251 18.09 -2.21 30.47
C PRO A 251 18.14 -3.39 31.45
N ARG A 252 18.39 -4.62 30.94
CA ARG A 252 18.61 -5.85 31.73
C ARG A 252 19.60 -6.77 31.02
N PRO A 253 20.30 -7.68 31.74
CA PRO A 253 21.27 -8.58 31.14
C PRO A 253 20.71 -9.34 29.91
N GLY A 254 21.39 -9.25 28.77
CA GLY A 254 21.01 -9.94 27.52
C GLY A 254 19.87 -9.29 26.72
N VAL A 255 19.36 -8.13 27.15
CA VAL A 255 18.33 -7.34 26.46
C VAL A 255 18.93 -6.04 25.96
N TYR A 256 19.05 -5.83 24.66
CA TYR A 256 19.64 -4.61 24.09
C TYR A 256 18.58 -3.78 23.39
N VAL A 257 18.43 -2.51 23.75
CA VAL A 257 17.47 -1.59 23.11
C VAL A 257 18.24 -0.56 22.30
N PHE A 258 17.90 -0.44 21.02
CA PHE A 258 18.50 0.48 20.07
C PHE A 258 17.53 1.62 19.76
N ASP A 259 18.00 2.87 19.80
CA ASP A 259 17.23 4.06 19.41
C ASP A 259 17.72 4.58 18.05
N PHE A 260 16.86 4.58 17.03
CA PHE A 260 17.18 5.11 15.70
C PHE A 260 16.99 6.64 15.58
N GLY A 261 16.45 7.29 16.60
CA GLY A 261 16.22 8.73 16.66
C GLY A 261 15.05 9.23 15.81
N GLN A 262 14.40 8.35 15.06
CA GLN A 262 13.29 8.64 14.16
C GLN A 262 12.27 7.49 14.23
N ASN A 263 11.00 7.83 14.39
CA ASN A 263 9.91 6.85 14.23
C ASN A 263 9.61 6.67 12.73
N MET A 264 9.62 5.43 12.25
CA MET A 264 9.54 5.11 10.82
C MET A 264 8.79 3.80 10.58
N THR A 265 8.50 3.49 9.32
CA THR A 265 8.10 2.15 8.89
C THR A 265 9.24 1.36 8.29
N GLY A 266 9.24 0.06 8.57
CA GLY A 266 10.07 -0.94 7.90
C GLY A 266 10.44 -2.07 8.83
N TRP A 267 11.71 -2.42 8.91
CA TRP A 267 12.19 -3.50 9.78
C TRP A 267 13.64 -3.29 10.20
N VAL A 268 14.15 -4.13 11.09
CA VAL A 268 15.57 -4.16 11.43
C VAL A 268 16.28 -5.18 10.55
N ARG A 269 17.46 -4.80 10.03
CA ARG A 269 18.45 -5.73 9.47
C ARG A 269 19.56 -5.94 10.50
N LEU A 270 19.86 -7.20 10.77
CA LEU A 270 20.83 -7.62 11.76
C LEU A 270 21.97 -8.42 11.11
N ARG A 271 23.22 -8.07 11.43
CA ARG A 271 24.40 -8.90 11.18
C ARG A 271 24.72 -9.69 12.43
N VAL A 272 24.78 -11.01 12.31
CA VAL A 272 25.00 -11.88 13.47
C VAL A 272 25.89 -13.06 13.15
N ARG A 273 26.73 -13.45 14.10
CA ARG A 273 27.51 -14.69 14.05
C ARG A 273 27.19 -15.50 15.29
N GLY A 274 26.66 -16.71 15.09
CA GLY A 274 26.29 -17.59 16.20
C GLY A 274 26.36 -19.07 15.82
N LEU A 275 26.05 -19.92 16.80
CA LEU A 275 25.94 -21.36 16.59
C LEU A 275 24.61 -21.70 15.92
N SER A 276 24.62 -22.79 15.15
CA SER A 276 23.40 -23.31 14.52
C SER A 276 22.32 -23.60 15.58
N GLY A 277 21.08 -23.18 15.30
CA GLY A 277 19.95 -23.38 16.19
C GLY A 277 19.78 -22.33 17.29
N MET A 278 20.71 -21.38 17.45
CA MET A 278 20.49 -20.22 18.32
C MET A 278 19.34 -19.35 17.76
N GLU A 279 18.53 -18.81 18.65
CA GLU A 279 17.41 -17.94 18.31
C GLU A 279 17.73 -16.49 18.67
N VAL A 280 17.55 -15.58 17.71
CA VAL A 280 17.65 -14.13 17.91
C VAL A 280 16.28 -13.53 17.66
N LYS A 281 15.81 -12.69 18.58
CA LYS A 281 14.51 -12.03 18.52
C LYS A 281 14.66 -10.52 18.49
N VAL A 282 13.91 -9.88 17.62
CA VAL A 282 13.80 -8.42 17.47
C VAL A 282 12.36 -7.99 17.74
N ARG A 283 12.13 -7.18 18.78
CA ARG A 283 10.82 -6.56 19.06
C ARG A 283 10.87 -5.08 18.75
N HIS A 284 9.77 -4.53 18.26
CA HIS A 284 9.71 -3.15 17.78
C HIS A 284 8.78 -2.30 18.64
N SER A 285 9.15 -1.03 18.91
CA SER A 285 8.27 -0.08 19.57
C SER A 285 8.47 1.37 19.12
N GLU A 286 7.43 2.18 19.28
CA GLU A 286 7.50 3.63 19.04
C GLU A 286 8.07 4.39 20.25
N VAL A 287 7.89 3.84 21.46
CA VAL A 287 8.19 4.47 22.74
C VAL A 287 8.85 3.48 23.71
N VAL A 288 9.43 4.02 24.78
CA VAL A 288 10.11 3.27 25.86
C VAL A 288 9.53 3.65 27.21
N ASN A 289 9.63 2.73 28.18
CA ASN A 289 9.31 2.96 29.58
C ASN A 289 10.42 3.77 30.28
N PRO A 290 10.15 4.32 31.48
CA PRO A 290 11.17 5.02 32.26
C PRO A 290 12.40 4.18 32.64
N ASP A 291 12.28 2.84 32.70
CA ASP A 291 13.39 1.91 32.95
C ASP A 291 14.24 1.61 31.69
N GLY A 292 13.90 2.22 30.56
CA GLY A 292 14.53 2.01 29.26
C GLY A 292 14.00 0.81 28.47
N SER A 293 13.20 -0.09 29.06
CA SER A 293 12.58 -1.18 28.30
C SER A 293 11.59 -0.64 27.27
N ILE A 294 11.38 -1.38 26.16
CA ILE A 294 10.39 -0.96 25.16
C ILE A 294 8.96 -1.00 25.72
N ASN A 295 8.12 -0.05 25.32
CA ASN A 295 6.69 -0.04 25.62
C ASN A 295 5.90 -0.46 24.39
N VAL A 296 5.14 -1.54 24.53
CA VAL A 296 4.33 -2.16 23.48
C VAL A 296 2.82 -2.10 23.79
N GLU A 297 2.40 -1.26 24.72
CA GLU A 297 0.98 -1.15 25.08
C GLU A 297 0.14 -0.58 23.92
N ASN A 298 0.71 0.38 23.19
CA ASN A 298 0.01 1.08 22.11
C ASN A 298 -0.12 0.27 20.80
N ILE A 299 0.62 -0.84 20.66
CA ILE A 299 0.49 -1.75 19.51
C ILE A 299 -0.62 -2.80 19.68
N ARG A 300 -1.32 -2.77 20.83
CA ARG A 300 -2.49 -3.61 21.17
C ARG A 300 -2.22 -5.11 21.01
N GLY A 301 -2.94 -5.78 20.11
CA GLY A 301 -2.83 -7.22 19.86
C GLY A 301 -1.72 -7.61 18.88
N ALA A 302 -1.02 -6.64 18.26
CA ALA A 302 0.11 -6.92 17.40
C ALA A 302 1.34 -7.30 18.23
N GLU A 303 2.03 -8.38 17.85
CA GLU A 303 3.29 -8.77 18.51
C GLU A 303 4.51 -7.96 18.02
N ALA A 304 4.50 -7.48 16.77
CA ALA A 304 5.59 -6.74 16.14
C ALA A 304 6.99 -7.33 16.40
N THR A 305 7.10 -8.66 16.29
CA THR A 305 8.27 -9.43 16.73
C THR A 305 8.80 -10.32 15.60
N ASP A 306 10.07 -10.13 15.25
CA ASP A 306 10.78 -10.96 14.30
C ASP A 306 11.71 -11.92 15.04
N THR A 307 11.76 -13.18 14.60
CA THR A 307 12.52 -14.25 15.25
C THR A 307 13.27 -15.08 14.22
N TYR A 308 14.57 -15.24 14.44
CA TYR A 308 15.47 -15.91 13.51
C TYR A 308 16.21 -17.05 14.20
N VAL A 309 16.15 -18.26 13.62
CA VAL A 309 16.98 -19.39 14.03
C VAL A 309 18.18 -19.47 13.10
N LEU A 310 19.38 -19.36 13.66
CA LEU A 310 20.64 -19.27 12.92
C LEU A 310 21.02 -20.61 12.28
N ARG A 311 21.59 -20.58 11.08
CA ARG A 311 22.19 -21.76 10.46
C ARG A 311 23.60 -22.02 10.98
N GLY A 312 24.30 -20.97 11.41
CA GLY A 312 25.66 -21.01 11.91
C GLY A 312 26.72 -21.14 10.81
N GLY A 313 28.00 -21.16 11.21
CA GLY A 313 29.13 -21.33 10.28
C GLY A 313 29.63 -20.05 9.60
N GLY A 314 29.07 -18.88 9.94
CA GLY A 314 29.49 -17.60 9.36
C GLY A 314 28.74 -16.41 9.94
N VAL A 315 28.89 -15.25 9.29
CA VAL A 315 28.03 -14.08 9.54
C VAL A 315 26.78 -14.24 8.69
N GLU A 316 25.62 -14.14 9.32
CA GLU A 316 24.30 -14.13 8.69
C GLU A 316 23.74 -12.70 8.69
N VAL A 317 23.04 -12.34 7.62
CA VAL A 317 22.27 -11.10 7.53
C VAL A 317 20.80 -11.47 7.64
N LEU A 318 20.15 -10.99 8.70
CA LEU A 318 18.78 -11.32 9.03
C LEU A 318 17.90 -10.09 8.80
N GLU A 319 16.89 -10.23 7.94
CA GLU A 319 15.82 -9.27 7.77
C GLU A 319 14.54 -10.01 7.33
N PRO A 320 13.34 -9.51 7.67
CA PRO A 320 12.11 -10.13 7.23
C PRO A 320 11.83 -9.82 5.74
N ARG A 321 10.84 -10.54 5.18
CA ARG A 321 10.40 -10.35 3.78
C ARG A 321 8.96 -9.88 3.63
N PHE A 322 8.07 -10.38 4.49
CA PHE A 322 6.60 -10.29 4.33
C PHE A 322 5.90 -9.64 5.53
N THR A 323 6.62 -8.86 6.32
CA THR A 323 6.08 -8.04 7.41
C THR A 323 6.74 -6.66 7.42
N TYR A 324 6.19 -5.75 8.22
CA TYR A 324 6.78 -4.45 8.52
C TYR A 324 6.27 -3.97 9.87
N HIS A 325 6.97 -3.00 10.46
CA HIS A 325 6.68 -2.44 11.78
C HIS A 325 6.75 -0.92 11.72
N GLY A 326 5.95 -0.24 12.54
CA GLY A 326 6.12 1.19 12.85
C GLY A 326 6.91 1.32 14.16
N PHE A 327 8.11 1.88 14.12
CA PHE A 327 9.01 1.91 15.27
C PHE A 327 10.07 3.00 15.21
N ARG A 328 10.53 3.38 16.41
CA ARG A 328 11.76 4.15 16.64
C ARG A 328 12.80 3.33 17.40
N TYR A 329 12.34 2.39 18.22
CA TYR A 329 13.18 1.55 19.06
C TYR A 329 13.05 0.09 18.66
N ALA A 330 14.17 -0.63 18.77
CA ALA A 330 14.18 -2.08 18.61
C ALA A 330 14.88 -2.74 19.79
N GLU A 331 14.23 -3.74 20.39
CA GLU A 331 14.81 -4.59 21.41
C GLU A 331 15.32 -5.89 20.77
N ILE A 332 16.60 -6.20 21.00
CA ILE A 332 17.24 -7.43 20.54
C ILE A 332 17.55 -8.31 21.74
N THR A 333 17.09 -9.56 21.67
CA THR A 333 17.34 -10.61 22.67
C THR A 333 17.85 -11.88 22.00
N GLY A 334 18.60 -12.71 22.74
CA GLY A 334 19.21 -13.93 22.19
C GLY A 334 20.42 -13.71 21.28
N TYR A 335 20.88 -12.45 21.14
CA TYR A 335 22.09 -12.14 20.37
C TYR A 335 23.31 -12.89 20.95
N PRO A 336 24.14 -13.58 20.14
CA PRO A 336 25.35 -14.24 20.61
C PRO A 336 26.40 -13.22 21.09
N GLY A 337 26.43 -12.96 22.40
CA GLY A 337 27.34 -12.00 23.02
C GLY A 337 26.75 -10.60 23.16
N VAL A 338 27.53 -9.58 22.80
CA VAL A 338 27.12 -8.16 22.84
C VAL A 338 27.06 -7.65 21.39
N PRO A 339 25.90 -7.16 20.90
CA PRO A 339 25.81 -6.58 19.57
C PRO A 339 26.59 -5.26 19.49
N SER A 340 27.23 -5.01 18.35
CA SER A 340 27.77 -3.70 17.99
C SER A 340 26.68 -2.81 17.41
N ILE A 341 26.86 -1.49 17.50
CA ILE A 341 26.00 -0.53 16.80
C ILE A 341 26.03 -0.70 15.28
N ASP A 342 27.12 -1.25 14.73
CA ASP A 342 27.27 -1.54 13.30
C ASP A 342 26.63 -2.87 12.87
N ASP A 343 26.18 -3.69 13.83
CA ASP A 343 25.47 -4.93 13.53
C ASP A 343 23.98 -4.69 13.22
N VAL A 344 23.47 -3.50 13.56
CA VAL A 344 22.04 -3.19 13.53
C VAL A 344 21.78 -1.98 12.64
N GLU A 345 20.84 -2.10 11.73
CA GLU A 345 20.29 -0.95 11.02
C GLU A 345 18.77 -1.07 10.86
N ALA A 346 18.07 0.06 10.93
CA ALA A 346 16.67 0.12 10.55
C ALA A 346 16.57 0.34 9.05
N VAL A 347 15.85 -0.52 8.36
CA VAL A 347 15.55 -0.44 6.93
C VAL A 347 14.25 0.33 6.77
N ILE A 348 14.30 1.49 6.11
CA ILE A 348 13.12 2.34 5.88
C ILE A 348 12.35 1.81 4.69
N VAL A 349 11.05 1.54 4.87
CA VAL A 349 10.19 0.94 3.84
C VAL A 349 8.87 1.71 3.73
N HIS A 350 8.56 2.16 2.51
CA HIS A 350 7.28 2.75 2.13
C HIS A 350 7.15 2.80 0.60
N SER A 351 6.01 3.30 0.11
CA SER A 351 5.80 3.47 -1.34
C SER A 351 6.78 4.46 -1.96
N ASP A 352 7.25 4.16 -3.17
CA ASP A 352 8.22 4.97 -3.92
C ASP A 352 7.60 6.25 -4.49
N LEU A 353 7.31 7.19 -3.59
CA LEU A 353 6.75 8.49 -3.91
C LEU A 353 7.87 9.50 -4.21
N GLU A 354 7.69 10.24 -5.30
CA GLU A 354 8.56 11.36 -5.68
C GLU A 354 8.25 12.58 -4.78
N PRO A 355 9.21 13.12 -4.03
CA PRO A 355 9.02 14.37 -3.30
C PRO A 355 8.91 15.55 -4.28
N VAL A 356 7.87 16.38 -4.14
CA VAL A 356 7.63 17.55 -5.02
C VAL A 356 7.56 18.88 -4.27
N GLY A 357 7.51 18.84 -2.93
CA GLY A 357 7.48 20.02 -2.10
C GLY A 357 8.35 19.89 -0.86
N SER A 358 8.71 21.05 -0.32
CA SER A 358 9.46 21.18 0.94
C SER A 358 9.08 22.48 1.63
N LEU A 359 9.30 22.55 2.93
CA LEU A 359 9.06 23.75 3.73
C LEU A 359 10.26 23.98 4.65
N SER A 360 10.71 25.24 4.72
CA SER A 360 11.70 25.70 5.69
C SER A 360 11.46 27.18 5.98
N CYS A 361 11.42 27.56 7.25
CA CYS A 361 11.28 28.94 7.70
C CYS A 361 12.19 29.23 8.89
N SER A 362 12.17 30.48 9.38
CA SER A 362 12.97 30.91 10.53
C SER A 362 12.51 30.33 11.87
N ASP A 363 11.29 29.80 11.94
CA ASP A 363 10.75 29.16 13.14
C ASP A 363 11.08 27.66 13.13
N ARG A 364 11.94 27.25 14.06
CA ARG A 364 12.34 25.86 14.22
C ARG A 364 11.16 24.94 14.53
N MET A 365 10.17 25.40 15.30
CA MET A 365 9.01 24.58 15.66
C MET A 365 8.20 24.23 14.41
N VAL A 366 8.00 25.19 13.51
CA VAL A 366 7.29 24.95 12.24
C VAL A 366 8.05 23.96 11.35
N ASN A 367 9.39 24.10 11.27
CA ASN A 367 10.23 23.15 10.54
C ASN A 367 10.15 21.73 11.15
N ASP A 368 10.13 21.63 12.48
CA ASP A 368 10.01 20.36 13.18
C ASP A 368 8.62 19.73 12.97
N ILE A 369 7.53 20.51 12.97
CA ILE A 369 6.17 20.05 12.65
C ILE A 369 6.13 19.49 11.22
N HIS A 370 6.64 20.24 10.23
CA HIS A 370 6.67 19.77 8.85
C HIS A 370 7.48 18.49 8.69
N ARG A 371 8.66 18.40 9.34
CA ARG A 371 9.47 17.17 9.34
C ARG A 371 8.69 15.98 9.91
N ILE A 372 7.96 16.15 11.01
CA ILE A 372 7.15 15.09 11.61
C ILE A 372 6.03 14.68 10.66
N THR A 373 5.29 15.63 10.10
CA THR A 373 4.24 15.37 9.09
C THR A 373 4.79 14.59 7.90
N TRP A 374 5.96 14.98 7.38
CA TRP A 374 6.59 14.32 6.25
C TRP A 374 6.96 12.85 6.54
N TRP A 375 7.49 12.56 7.73
CA TRP A 375 7.74 11.18 8.16
C TRP A 375 6.45 10.38 8.40
N SER A 376 5.43 10.98 9.01
CA SER A 376 4.14 10.34 9.24
C SER A 376 3.41 10.00 7.94
N LEU A 377 3.49 10.86 6.92
CA LEU A 377 2.94 10.59 5.59
C LEU A 377 3.67 9.40 4.94
N ARG A 378 5.01 9.38 4.94
CA ARG A 378 5.78 8.24 4.41
C ARG A 378 5.45 6.95 5.16
N ALA A 379 5.24 7.03 6.47
CA ALA A 379 4.94 5.86 7.28
C ALA A 379 3.57 5.24 6.97
N ASN A 380 2.61 6.06 6.52
CA ASN A 380 1.23 5.64 6.29
C ASN A 380 0.85 5.48 4.80
N ILE A 381 1.72 5.88 3.88
CA ILE A 381 1.52 5.70 2.45
C ILE A 381 2.33 4.48 2.00
N LEU A 382 1.72 3.31 2.17
CA LEU A 382 2.33 2.00 1.98
C LEU A 382 1.31 0.99 1.38
N ASN A 383 1.78 0.04 0.58
CA ASN A 383 0.97 -1.02 -0.07
C ASN A 383 -0.21 -0.52 -0.92
N GLY A 384 -0.13 0.70 -1.46
CA GLY A 384 -1.17 1.28 -2.29
C GLY A 384 -2.41 1.75 -1.52
N VAL A 385 -2.34 1.84 -0.19
CA VAL A 385 -3.39 2.39 0.67
C VAL A 385 -2.86 3.56 1.49
N VAL A 386 -3.74 4.38 2.06
CA VAL A 386 -3.36 5.41 3.05
C VAL A 386 -3.82 4.92 4.41
N THR A 387 -2.91 4.39 5.22
CA THR A 387 -3.24 3.82 6.53
C THR A 387 -3.45 4.88 7.59
N ASP A 388 -4.24 4.57 8.62
CA ASP A 388 -4.36 5.40 9.83
C ASP A 388 -3.06 5.39 10.66
N CYS A 389 -2.43 4.22 10.76
CA CYS A 389 -1.22 4.03 11.52
C CYS A 389 -0.42 2.81 11.02
N PRO A 390 0.91 2.77 11.22
CA PRO A 390 1.74 1.69 10.68
C PRO A 390 2.11 0.55 11.66
N GLN A 391 1.81 0.68 12.95
CA GLN A 391 2.42 -0.12 14.02
C GLN A 391 1.49 -1.18 14.63
N ARG A 392 0.25 -0.81 14.96
CA ARG A 392 -0.68 -1.70 15.71
C ARG A 392 -1.42 -2.66 14.79
N ASP A 393 -2.27 -3.49 15.39
CA ASP A 393 -3.16 -4.47 14.74
C ASP A 393 -4.33 -3.85 13.95
N GLU A 394 -4.03 -2.87 13.09
CA GLU A 394 -5.00 -2.08 12.32
C GLU A 394 -4.49 -1.79 10.91
N ARG A 395 -3.73 -0.71 10.71
CA ARG A 395 -3.08 -0.38 9.43
C ARG A 395 -4.07 -0.44 8.27
N MET A 396 -5.25 0.14 8.49
CA MET A 396 -6.37 0.08 7.56
C MET A 396 -6.48 1.36 6.76
N GLY A 397 -6.98 1.26 5.52
CA GLY A 397 -7.18 2.41 4.66
C GLY A 397 -8.40 3.24 5.07
N TRP A 398 -8.37 3.85 6.26
CA TRP A 398 -9.44 4.66 6.79
C TRP A 398 -9.65 5.91 5.92
N LEU A 399 -10.85 6.03 5.36
CA LEU A 399 -11.15 7.05 4.37
C LEU A 399 -11.14 8.47 4.95
N GLY A 400 -11.59 8.66 6.19
CA GLY A 400 -11.59 9.95 6.89
C GLY A 400 -10.20 10.53 7.01
N ASP A 401 -9.28 9.73 7.54
CA ASP A 401 -7.85 10.06 7.68
C ASP A 401 -7.20 10.31 6.32
N ALA A 402 -7.53 9.49 5.32
CA ALA A 402 -6.97 9.61 3.97
C ALA A 402 -7.34 10.93 3.29
N TRP A 403 -8.60 11.39 3.34
CA TRP A 403 -8.97 12.64 2.68
C TRP A 403 -8.53 13.86 3.49
N LEU A 404 -8.57 13.82 4.83
CA LEU A 404 -8.10 14.94 5.66
C LEU A 404 -6.59 15.19 5.53
N SER A 405 -5.80 14.14 5.26
CA SER A 405 -4.36 14.24 5.03
C SER A 405 -3.97 14.48 3.56
N SER A 406 -4.92 14.40 2.63
CA SER A 406 -4.62 14.32 1.20
C SER A 406 -3.99 15.56 0.59
N ASP A 407 -4.36 16.77 1.04
CA ASP A 407 -3.68 18.00 0.60
C ASP A 407 -2.23 18.02 1.08
N SER A 408 -1.97 17.64 2.33
CA SER A 408 -0.61 17.55 2.87
C SER A 408 0.23 16.54 2.07
N ALA A 409 -0.35 15.39 1.71
CA ALA A 409 0.31 14.42 0.84
C ALA A 409 0.62 15.00 -0.54
N ALA A 410 -0.34 15.66 -1.19
CA ALA A 410 -0.18 16.22 -2.53
C ALA A 410 0.80 17.41 -2.60
N TYR A 411 0.93 18.20 -1.52
CA TYR A 411 1.95 19.25 -1.44
C TYR A 411 3.37 18.68 -1.25
N ASN A 412 3.52 17.53 -0.59
CA ASN A 412 4.83 16.96 -0.28
C ASN A 412 5.31 15.95 -1.34
N PHE A 413 4.39 15.22 -1.98
CA PHE A 413 4.70 14.12 -2.89
C PHE A 413 3.85 14.15 -4.16
N ASN A 414 4.38 13.61 -5.25
CA ASN A 414 3.61 13.35 -6.47
C ASN A 414 2.62 12.20 -6.22
N MET A 415 1.37 12.56 -5.95
CA MET A 415 0.34 11.60 -5.51
C MET A 415 -0.55 11.05 -6.61
N VAL A 416 -0.46 11.55 -7.86
CA VAL A 416 -1.38 11.23 -8.97
C VAL A 416 -1.62 9.73 -9.08
N LYS A 417 -0.55 8.99 -9.35
CA LYS A 417 -0.58 7.55 -9.57
C LYS A 417 -1.03 6.74 -8.35
N TYR A 418 -0.69 7.22 -7.16
CA TYR A 418 -1.04 6.56 -5.90
C TYR A 418 -2.54 6.69 -5.62
N TYR A 419 -3.07 7.91 -5.75
CA TYR A 419 -4.48 8.18 -5.53
C TYR A 419 -5.38 7.65 -6.64
N GLU A 420 -4.94 7.62 -7.90
CA GLU A 420 -5.69 6.91 -8.96
C GLU A 420 -5.99 5.45 -8.56
N LYS A 421 -4.98 4.75 -8.04
CA LYS A 421 -5.14 3.38 -7.55
C LYS A 421 -6.09 3.33 -6.36
N PHE A 422 -5.89 4.18 -5.36
CA PHE A 422 -6.72 4.21 -4.16
C PHE A 422 -8.19 4.55 -4.47
N ILE A 423 -8.45 5.46 -5.40
CA ILE A 423 -9.79 5.78 -5.91
C ILE A 423 -10.45 4.55 -6.54
N ARG A 424 -9.71 3.79 -7.36
CA ARG A 424 -10.23 2.54 -7.96
C ARG A 424 -10.57 1.51 -6.89
N ASP A 425 -9.80 1.42 -5.81
CA ASP A 425 -10.16 0.54 -4.69
C ASP A 425 -11.43 1.00 -3.97
N MET A 426 -11.67 2.31 -3.83
CA MET A 426 -12.93 2.84 -3.29
C MET A 426 -14.11 2.45 -4.18
N VAL A 427 -13.93 2.54 -5.51
CA VAL A 427 -14.95 2.13 -6.50
C VAL A 427 -15.20 0.62 -6.43
N ASP A 428 -14.15 -0.20 -6.37
CA ASP A 428 -14.26 -1.66 -6.24
C ASP A 428 -14.98 -2.08 -4.93
N SER A 429 -14.90 -1.24 -3.91
CA SER A 429 -15.52 -1.42 -2.60
C SER A 429 -16.96 -0.88 -2.53
N GLN A 430 -17.50 -0.27 -3.58
CA GLN A 430 -18.87 0.25 -3.55
C GLN A 430 -19.90 -0.87 -3.75
N LYS A 431 -20.94 -0.88 -2.91
CA LYS A 431 -22.09 -1.79 -3.02
C LYS A 431 -23.12 -1.27 -4.02
N ASP A 432 -24.04 -2.14 -4.43
CA ASP A 432 -25.10 -1.80 -5.38
C ASP A 432 -26.04 -0.68 -4.88
N ASP A 433 -26.22 -0.57 -3.55
CA ASP A 433 -26.98 0.51 -2.91
C ASP A 433 -26.27 1.87 -2.91
N GLY A 434 -25.01 1.92 -3.39
CA GLY A 434 -24.17 3.10 -3.45
C GLY A 434 -23.30 3.33 -2.21
N SER A 435 -23.48 2.55 -1.13
CA SER A 435 -22.64 2.68 0.06
C SER A 435 -21.22 2.18 -0.15
N ILE A 436 -20.27 2.85 0.49
CA ILE A 436 -18.86 2.44 0.61
C ILE A 436 -18.51 2.16 2.08
N PRO A 437 -17.41 1.47 2.41
CA PRO A 437 -16.99 1.20 3.78
C PRO A 437 -16.16 2.35 4.35
N ASP A 438 -15.96 2.42 5.69
CA ASP A 438 -15.01 3.40 6.24
C ASP A 438 -13.55 3.08 5.93
N VAL A 439 -13.23 1.80 5.71
CA VAL A 439 -11.89 1.32 5.41
C VAL A 439 -11.85 0.68 4.03
N VAL A 440 -10.88 1.09 3.22
CA VAL A 440 -10.69 0.59 1.85
C VAL A 440 -9.25 0.08 1.68
N PRO A 441 -9.05 -1.18 1.22
CA PRO A 441 -10.06 -2.22 0.98
C PRO A 441 -10.82 -2.66 2.25
N PRO A 442 -12.04 -3.23 2.14
CA PRO A 442 -12.90 -3.59 3.27
C PRO A 442 -12.47 -4.88 3.97
N TYR A 443 -11.19 -4.97 4.35
CA TYR A 443 -10.68 -6.07 5.17
C TYR A 443 -11.36 -6.11 6.55
N TRP A 444 -11.77 -4.94 7.06
CA TRP A 444 -12.86 -4.85 8.02
C TRP A 444 -14.13 -4.44 7.29
N ASN A 445 -15.18 -5.23 7.45
CA ASN A 445 -16.45 -5.03 6.77
C ASN A 445 -17.30 -3.92 7.45
N LEU A 446 -16.81 -2.68 7.41
CA LEU A 446 -17.40 -1.51 8.09
C LEU A 446 -18.29 -0.68 7.14
N TYR A 447 -19.43 -1.24 6.74
CA TYR A 447 -20.43 -0.52 5.95
C TYR A 447 -21.64 -0.08 6.78
N PRO A 448 -22.32 1.00 6.38
CA PRO A 448 -21.87 2.03 5.44
C PRO A 448 -20.88 2.99 6.11
N ALA A 449 -20.08 3.69 5.32
CA ALA A 449 -19.12 4.68 5.81
C ALA A 449 -19.82 5.84 6.54
N ASP A 450 -19.20 6.40 7.57
CA ASP A 450 -19.61 7.72 8.10
C ASP A 450 -19.53 8.76 6.97
N PRO A 451 -20.44 9.76 6.90
CA PRO A 451 -20.35 10.80 5.87
C PRO A 451 -18.97 11.48 5.80
N ALA A 452 -18.37 11.80 6.95
CA ALA A 452 -17.04 12.39 7.04
C ALA A 452 -15.91 11.41 6.66
N TRP A 453 -16.19 10.12 6.48
CA TRP A 453 -15.24 9.14 5.92
C TRP A 453 -15.50 8.94 4.43
N GLY A 454 -16.73 8.59 4.07
CA GLY A 454 -17.09 8.23 2.70
C GLY A 454 -16.98 9.39 1.69
N THR A 455 -16.99 10.63 2.15
CA THR A 455 -16.70 11.80 1.32
C THR A 455 -15.34 11.74 0.60
N ALA A 456 -14.39 10.90 1.06
CA ALA A 456 -13.13 10.63 0.36
C ALA A 456 -13.33 10.23 -1.11
N LEU A 457 -14.41 9.50 -1.44
CA LEU A 457 -14.74 9.10 -2.81
C LEU A 457 -15.06 10.30 -3.72
N ILE A 458 -15.44 11.45 -3.16
CA ILE A 458 -15.71 12.68 -3.91
C ILE A 458 -14.53 13.64 -3.81
N TYR A 459 -13.98 13.83 -2.61
CA TYR A 459 -12.93 14.82 -2.35
C TYR A 459 -11.59 14.47 -3.01
N ILE A 460 -11.13 13.23 -2.90
CA ILE A 460 -9.80 12.84 -3.41
C ILE A 460 -9.73 12.93 -4.95
N PRO A 461 -10.74 12.48 -5.73
CA PRO A 461 -10.75 12.74 -7.17
C PRO A 461 -10.76 14.23 -7.51
N TRP A 462 -11.55 15.05 -6.80
CA TRP A 462 -11.56 16.50 -6.99
C TRP A 462 -10.20 17.13 -6.70
N LEU A 463 -9.54 16.72 -5.63
CA LEU A 463 -8.20 17.16 -5.26
C LEU A 463 -7.18 16.85 -6.36
N LEU A 464 -7.21 15.65 -6.94
CA LEU A 464 -6.32 15.31 -8.06
C LEU A 464 -6.52 16.24 -9.25
N TYR A 465 -7.77 16.58 -9.58
CA TYR A 465 -8.05 17.57 -10.61
C TYR A 465 -7.50 18.96 -10.25
N VAL A 466 -7.71 19.43 -9.02
CA VAL A 466 -7.29 20.77 -8.59
C VAL A 466 -5.76 20.91 -8.61
N HIS A 467 -5.02 19.93 -8.09
CA HIS A 467 -3.56 20.00 -7.99
C HIS A 467 -2.83 19.59 -9.27
N TYR A 468 -3.40 18.67 -10.06
CA TYR A 468 -2.68 18.04 -11.18
C TYR A 468 -3.41 18.15 -12.54
N GLY A 469 -4.65 18.64 -12.56
CA GLY A 469 -5.45 18.75 -13.78
C GLY A 469 -5.92 17.41 -14.32
N ASP A 470 -6.09 16.39 -13.47
CA ASP A 470 -6.57 15.06 -13.86
C ASP A 470 -8.09 15.02 -14.06
N VAL A 471 -8.50 15.15 -15.31
CA VAL A 471 -9.92 15.06 -15.72
C VAL A 471 -10.35 13.60 -15.95
N ASP A 472 -9.42 12.71 -16.34
CA ASP A 472 -9.76 11.33 -16.68
C ASP A 472 -10.20 10.56 -15.43
N ILE A 473 -9.55 10.78 -14.28
CA ILE A 473 -9.97 10.13 -13.01
C ILE A 473 -11.32 10.63 -12.51
N LEU A 474 -11.66 11.91 -12.74
CA LEU A 474 -12.99 12.45 -12.44
C LEU A 474 -14.05 11.71 -13.26
N ALA A 475 -13.80 11.52 -14.55
CA ALA A 475 -14.71 10.81 -15.44
C ALA A 475 -14.84 9.32 -15.04
N GLU A 476 -13.72 8.67 -14.70
CA GLU A 476 -13.69 7.25 -14.29
C GLU A 476 -14.53 7.00 -13.02
N ALA A 477 -14.43 7.88 -12.02
CA ALA A 477 -15.09 7.71 -10.72
C ALA A 477 -16.50 8.36 -10.63
N TYR A 478 -16.93 9.14 -11.64
CA TYR A 478 -18.12 10.00 -11.54
C TYR A 478 -19.40 9.24 -11.16
N ASP A 479 -19.63 8.08 -11.77
CA ASP A 479 -20.84 7.31 -11.50
C ASP A 479 -20.83 6.74 -10.07
N ALA A 480 -19.67 6.35 -9.55
CA ALA A 480 -19.53 5.90 -8.18
C ALA A 480 -19.77 7.06 -7.19
N MET A 481 -19.24 8.25 -7.48
CA MET A 481 -19.50 9.45 -6.69
C MET A 481 -21.01 9.78 -6.63
N LYS A 482 -21.73 9.70 -7.77
CA LYS A 482 -23.19 9.90 -7.81
C LYS A 482 -23.95 8.85 -7.02
N LYS A 483 -23.54 7.58 -7.08
CA LYS A 483 -24.16 6.50 -6.30
C LYS A 483 -24.00 6.73 -4.79
N TRP A 484 -22.81 7.14 -4.34
CA TRP A 484 -22.56 7.51 -2.94
C TRP A 484 -23.42 8.70 -2.50
N TRP A 485 -23.48 9.74 -3.33
CA TRP A 485 -24.38 10.88 -3.11
C TRP A 485 -25.84 10.44 -2.95
N ASN A 486 -26.35 9.63 -3.88
CA ASN A 486 -27.74 9.16 -3.85
C ASN A 486 -28.03 8.35 -2.59
N PHE A 487 -27.08 7.50 -2.17
CA PHE A 487 -27.17 6.77 -0.90
C PHE A 487 -27.29 7.72 0.30
N LEU A 488 -26.40 8.71 0.44
CA LEU A 488 -26.46 9.68 1.53
C LEU A 488 -27.74 10.52 1.47
N TRP A 489 -28.13 11.00 0.29
CA TRP A 489 -29.34 11.78 0.09
C TRP A 489 -30.59 10.99 0.49
N SER A 490 -30.63 9.68 0.21
CA SER A 490 -31.75 8.82 0.63
C SER A 490 -31.91 8.73 2.16
N LYS A 491 -30.85 9.04 2.91
CA LYS A 491 -30.85 9.09 4.38
C LYS A 491 -31.07 10.49 4.95
N ALA A 492 -31.04 11.52 4.12
CA ALA A 492 -31.33 12.88 4.53
C ALA A 492 -32.85 13.06 4.70
N LYS A 493 -33.23 13.86 5.69
CA LYS A 493 -34.62 14.23 5.96
C LYS A 493 -34.72 15.75 6.01
N ASP A 494 -35.61 16.32 5.19
CA ASP A 494 -35.85 17.76 5.11
C ASP A 494 -34.56 18.58 4.87
N GLY A 495 -33.63 18.04 4.08
CA GLY A 495 -32.32 18.66 3.78
C GLY A 495 -31.24 18.46 4.85
N LEU A 496 -31.49 17.68 5.90
CA LEU A 496 -30.55 17.42 7.01
C LEU A 496 -30.14 15.94 7.06
N LEU A 497 -28.88 15.67 7.38
CA LEU A 497 -28.34 14.31 7.49
C LEU A 497 -28.03 13.98 8.96
N TYR A 498 -28.81 13.06 9.53
CA TYR A 498 -28.69 12.60 10.93
C TYR A 498 -27.84 11.33 11.08
N PHE A 499 -27.38 10.76 9.97
CA PHE A 499 -26.54 9.57 10.00
C PHE A 499 -25.09 9.97 10.29
N SER A 500 -24.52 9.43 11.37
CA SER A 500 -23.11 9.58 11.75
C SER A 500 -22.67 8.42 12.64
N LYS A 501 -21.36 8.15 12.67
CA LYS A 501 -20.69 7.16 13.51
C LYS A 501 -19.51 7.76 14.27
N TYR A 502 -18.71 8.58 13.60
CA TYR A 502 -17.48 9.17 14.14
C TYR A 502 -17.60 10.69 14.31
N GLY A 503 -18.04 11.41 13.26
CA GLY A 503 -18.13 12.87 13.27
C GLY A 503 -16.76 13.54 13.51
N GLU A 504 -16.68 14.45 14.48
CA GLU A 504 -15.42 15.03 14.95
C GLU A 504 -14.72 14.03 15.87
N TRP A 505 -13.84 13.24 15.27
CA TRP A 505 -13.08 12.19 15.94
C TRP A 505 -11.85 12.76 16.66
N VAL A 506 -11.69 12.39 17.93
CA VAL A 506 -10.56 12.78 18.81
C VAL A 506 -10.41 14.29 19.06
N PRO A 507 -11.48 15.03 19.44
CA PRO A 507 -11.30 16.41 19.89
C PRO A 507 -10.44 16.44 21.18
N PRO A 508 -9.77 17.56 21.49
CA PRO A 508 -8.88 17.64 22.64
C PRO A 508 -9.49 17.10 23.95
N GLY A 509 -8.85 16.07 24.51
CA GLY A 509 -9.23 15.45 25.78
C GLY A 509 -10.32 14.37 25.70
N ARG A 510 -10.80 13.99 24.52
CA ARG A 510 -11.90 13.00 24.36
C ARG A 510 -11.73 12.17 23.08
N ILE A 511 -12.53 11.12 22.94
CA ILE A 511 -12.60 10.31 21.70
C ILE A 511 -13.77 10.76 20.82
N HIS A 512 -14.95 11.00 21.41
CA HIS A 512 -16.15 11.45 20.71
C HIS A 512 -16.57 12.87 21.13
N SER A 513 -17.00 13.70 20.16
CA SER A 513 -17.46 15.08 20.37
C SER A 513 -18.98 15.23 20.64
N ILE A 514 -19.69 14.15 21.01
CA ILE A 514 -21.18 14.13 21.07
C ILE A 514 -21.75 15.19 22.04
N GLU A 515 -21.00 15.58 23.07
CA GLU A 515 -21.43 16.62 24.00
C GLU A 515 -21.38 18.06 23.43
N TYR A 516 -20.52 18.35 22.44
CA TYR A 516 -20.17 19.72 22.03
C TYR A 516 -20.52 20.05 20.57
N CYS A 517 -20.46 19.09 19.66
CA CYS A 517 -20.90 19.22 18.27
C CYS A 517 -21.90 18.09 17.92
N PRO A 518 -23.20 18.39 17.77
CA PRO A 518 -24.17 17.40 17.30
C PRO A 518 -23.71 16.75 15.99
N PRO A 519 -23.69 15.41 15.88
CA PRO A 519 -23.16 14.73 14.69
C PRO A 519 -23.80 15.19 13.37
N GLU A 520 -25.10 15.48 13.40
CA GLU A 520 -25.87 16.04 12.28
C GLU A 520 -25.33 17.36 11.72
N ILE A 521 -24.64 18.19 12.52
CA ILE A 521 -23.99 19.41 12.01
C ILE A 521 -22.91 19.01 11.00
N LEU A 522 -22.03 18.09 11.37
CA LEU A 522 -20.93 17.67 10.51
C LEU A 522 -21.44 16.87 9.32
N SER A 523 -22.31 15.90 9.56
CA SER A 523 -22.89 15.08 8.48
C SER A 523 -23.63 15.94 7.45
N THR A 524 -24.41 16.93 7.89
CA THR A 524 -25.12 17.83 6.97
C THR A 524 -24.16 18.80 6.27
N TRP A 525 -23.12 19.28 6.96
CA TRP A 525 -22.07 20.11 6.34
C TRP A 525 -21.31 19.35 5.24
N ILE A 526 -20.95 18.08 5.48
CA ILE A 526 -20.34 17.22 4.46
C ILE A 526 -21.29 17.03 3.28
N LEU A 527 -22.57 16.75 3.52
CA LEU A 527 -23.57 16.62 2.46
C LEU A 527 -23.66 17.91 1.61
N HIS A 528 -23.67 19.08 2.24
CA HIS A 528 -23.63 20.36 1.52
C HIS A 528 -22.36 20.53 0.67
N ARG A 529 -21.18 20.25 1.25
CA ARG A 529 -19.89 20.36 0.54
C ARG A 529 -19.82 19.40 -0.65
N ASP A 530 -20.27 18.18 -0.47
CA ASP A 530 -20.23 17.15 -1.51
C ASP A 530 -21.14 17.52 -2.67
N ALA A 531 -22.31 18.14 -2.41
CA ALA A 531 -23.15 18.71 -3.45
C ALA A 531 -22.41 19.79 -4.26
N LEU A 532 -21.76 20.75 -3.59
CA LEU A 532 -21.01 21.81 -4.27
C LEU A 532 -19.84 21.24 -5.09
N THR A 533 -19.13 20.25 -4.55
CA THR A 533 -18.00 19.60 -5.21
C THR A 533 -18.46 18.82 -6.44
N LEU A 534 -19.55 18.06 -6.32
CA LEU A 534 -20.17 17.35 -7.44
C LEU A 534 -20.67 18.29 -8.53
N ALA A 535 -21.21 19.46 -8.18
CA ALA A 535 -21.57 20.48 -9.17
C ALA A 535 -20.34 20.98 -9.94
N GLN A 536 -19.21 21.19 -9.25
CA GLN A 536 -17.96 21.60 -9.88
C GLN A 536 -17.39 20.50 -10.79
N ILE A 537 -17.41 19.25 -10.34
CA ILE A 537 -17.00 18.09 -11.14
C ILE A 537 -17.90 17.95 -12.38
N ALA A 538 -19.22 18.02 -12.21
CA ALA A 538 -20.18 17.95 -13.31
C ALA A 538 -19.91 19.02 -14.37
N ARG A 539 -19.61 20.26 -13.94
CA ARG A 539 -19.20 21.35 -14.84
C ARG A 539 -17.93 21.02 -15.62
N VAL A 540 -16.89 20.52 -14.95
CA VAL A 540 -15.62 20.13 -15.60
C VAL A 540 -15.84 19.02 -16.64
N LEU A 541 -16.76 18.10 -16.37
CA LEU A 541 -17.12 17.00 -17.25
C LEU A 541 -18.18 17.37 -18.30
N GLY A 542 -18.64 18.63 -18.36
CA GLY A 542 -19.66 19.08 -19.31
C GLY A 542 -21.07 18.55 -19.06
N LYS A 543 -21.39 18.13 -17.83
CA LYS A 543 -22.68 17.57 -17.41
C LYS A 543 -23.58 18.65 -16.79
N GLY A 544 -24.07 19.57 -17.63
CA GLY A 544 -24.81 20.76 -17.18
C GLY A 544 -26.09 20.49 -16.36
N GLU A 545 -26.84 19.43 -16.68
CA GLU A 545 -28.03 19.03 -15.90
C GLU A 545 -27.67 18.61 -14.47
N ASP A 546 -26.61 17.80 -14.33
CA ASP A 546 -26.11 17.37 -13.03
C ASP A 546 -25.55 18.56 -12.24
N GLU A 547 -24.83 19.49 -12.89
CA GLU A 547 -24.36 20.73 -12.25
C GLU A 547 -25.53 21.52 -11.65
N GLY A 548 -26.60 21.71 -12.42
CA GLY A 548 -27.81 22.40 -11.95
C GLY A 548 -28.48 21.68 -10.78
N TYR A 549 -28.62 20.35 -10.88
CA TYR A 549 -29.18 19.51 -9.82
C TYR A 549 -28.41 19.64 -8.50
N PHE A 550 -27.09 19.48 -8.55
CA PHE A 550 -26.25 19.53 -7.35
C PHE A 550 -26.18 20.93 -6.73
N LYS A 551 -26.19 22.00 -7.54
CA LYS A 551 -26.33 23.38 -7.04
C LYS A 551 -27.66 23.60 -6.33
N GLY A 552 -28.76 23.12 -6.90
CA GLY A 552 -30.08 23.18 -6.28
C GLY A 552 -30.12 22.44 -4.93
N LYS A 553 -29.50 21.24 -4.86
CA LYS A 553 -29.39 20.48 -3.63
C LYS A 553 -28.52 21.16 -2.58
N ALA A 554 -27.39 21.75 -2.97
CA ALA A 554 -26.57 22.54 -2.06
C ALA A 554 -27.38 23.68 -1.43
N GLU A 555 -28.18 24.41 -2.23
CA GLU A 555 -29.03 25.48 -1.72
C GLU A 555 -30.10 24.97 -0.75
N GLU A 556 -30.81 23.90 -1.09
CA GLU A 556 -31.81 23.25 -0.23
C GLU A 556 -31.21 22.86 1.14
N ILE A 557 -30.02 22.24 1.13
CA ILE A 557 -29.30 21.85 2.35
C ILE A 557 -28.87 23.09 3.13
N ARG A 558 -28.36 24.13 2.48
CA ARG A 558 -27.92 25.37 3.13
C ARG A 558 -29.07 26.02 3.90
N GLU A 559 -30.24 26.13 3.29
CA GLU A 559 -31.41 26.69 3.94
C GLU A 559 -31.87 25.82 5.12
N ALA A 560 -31.92 24.49 4.95
CA ALA A 560 -32.27 23.56 6.01
C ALA A 560 -31.30 23.63 7.19
N PHE A 561 -30.00 23.65 6.91
CA PHE A 561 -28.93 23.78 7.88
C PHE A 561 -29.05 25.07 8.69
N ASN A 562 -29.28 26.21 8.02
CA ASN A 562 -29.48 27.49 8.69
C ASN A 562 -30.74 27.48 9.56
N ARG A 563 -31.88 26.98 9.05
CA ARG A 563 -33.10 26.87 9.85
C ARG A 563 -32.92 26.03 11.11
N ALA A 564 -32.12 24.97 11.03
CA ALA A 564 -31.91 24.04 12.15
C ALA A 564 -30.86 24.52 13.15
N PHE A 565 -29.78 25.14 12.70
CA PHE A 565 -28.58 25.35 13.52
C PHE A 565 -28.17 26.82 13.67
N LEU A 566 -28.64 27.75 12.82
CA LEU A 566 -28.29 29.17 12.94
C LEU A 566 -29.19 29.87 13.96
N THR A 567 -28.58 30.52 14.94
CA THR A 567 -29.26 31.36 15.94
C THR A 567 -28.83 32.81 15.83
N GLU A 568 -29.47 33.71 16.58
CA GLU A 568 -29.04 35.12 16.69
C GLU A 568 -27.58 35.28 17.16
N ARG A 569 -27.02 34.27 17.85
CA ARG A 569 -25.62 34.26 18.34
C ARG A 569 -24.66 33.50 17.43
N GLY A 570 -25.10 33.09 16.24
CA GLY A 570 -24.34 32.23 15.32
C GLY A 570 -24.81 30.76 15.36
N TYR A 571 -24.02 29.88 14.75
CA TYR A 571 -24.36 28.44 14.69
C TYR A 571 -24.24 27.80 16.07
N TYR A 572 -25.28 27.06 16.46
CA TYR A 572 -25.36 26.36 17.74
C TYR A 572 -24.37 25.20 17.79
N SER A 573 -23.28 25.34 18.55
CA SER A 573 -22.58 24.22 19.18
C SER A 573 -22.88 24.28 20.68
N ARG A 574 -23.01 23.13 21.35
CA ARG A 574 -23.11 23.13 22.83
C ARG A 574 -21.73 23.52 23.37
N TYR A 575 -21.53 24.81 23.61
CA TYR A 575 -20.40 25.45 24.28
C TYR A 575 -19.01 25.43 23.61
N THR A 576 -18.55 26.66 23.41
CA THR A 576 -17.18 27.19 23.33
C THR A 576 -16.13 26.49 24.22
N ALA A 577 -14.96 26.25 23.63
CA ALA A 577 -13.58 26.11 24.15
C ALA A 577 -13.32 25.54 25.57
N PRO A 578 -12.29 24.69 25.75
CA PRO A 578 -11.85 24.26 27.08
C PRO A 578 -11.51 25.47 27.99
N ARG A 579 -12.08 25.48 29.20
CA ARG A 579 -11.82 26.44 30.30
C ARG A 579 -10.39 26.42 30.87
N TRP A 580 -9.39 25.97 30.11
CA TRP A 580 -8.00 25.82 30.59
C TRP A 580 -7.08 27.00 30.22
N LEU A 581 -7.64 28.14 29.83
CA LEU A 581 -6.92 29.41 29.71
C LEU A 581 -7.54 30.43 30.69
N ASN A 582 -7.13 30.34 31.96
CA ASN A 582 -7.15 31.42 32.94
C ASN A 582 -6.03 31.18 33.95
#